data_AF-A0ABD3V5B3-F1
#
_entry.id   AF-A0ABD3V5B3-F1
#
_cell.length_a   1.000
_cell.length_b   1.000
_cell.length_c   1.000
_cell.angle_alpha   90.00
_cell.angle_beta   90.00
_cell.angle_gamma   90.00
#
_symmetry.space_group_name_H-M   'P 1'
#
loop_
_entity.id
_entity.type
_entity.pdbx_description
1 polymer ?
#
loop_
_entity_poly.entity_id
_entity_poly.type
_entity_poly.pdbx_seq_one_letter_code
_entity_poly.pdbx_strand_id
1 'polypeptide(L)'
;MKCVVILAALIAVSYEQAHTTDSGHTHDAQEVSTAHVHTDFITTTAPQATTHESNEAASIFFYYDYLTHKMALRYGRTCYIFTLTDQQRTQVHTDAGIKALELTLLPLIDSGHKTLVQKSSLSAELQRACGRNTTLIYTMS
;
A
#
# COMPACT_ATOMS: atom_id res chain seq x y z
N MET A 1 32.68 -36.88 -6.86
CA MET A 1 33.76 -35.95 -7.31
C MET A 1 33.16 -34.95 -8.30
N LYS A 2 33.31 -33.65 -8.00
CA LYS A 2 33.30 -32.49 -8.93
C LYS A 2 31.94 -32.14 -9.56
N CYS A 3 31.47 -30.89 -9.65
CA CYS A 3 31.96 -29.57 -9.30
C CYS A 3 30.72 -28.66 -9.16
N VAL A 4 30.61 -27.89 -8.08
CA VAL A 4 29.63 -26.79 -7.99
C VAL A 4 30.35 -25.53 -8.44
N VAL A 5 29.97 -25.01 -9.61
CA VAL A 5 30.47 -23.74 -10.14
C VAL A 5 29.59 -22.63 -9.56
N ILE A 6 30.12 -21.89 -8.58
CA ILE A 6 29.47 -20.68 -8.06
C ILE A 6 30.00 -19.50 -8.88
N LEU A 7 29.16 -18.97 -9.76
CA LEU A 7 29.39 -17.68 -10.41
C LEU A 7 28.90 -16.57 -9.47
N ALA A 8 29.84 -15.85 -8.87
CA ALA A 8 29.56 -14.63 -8.12
C ALA A 8 29.46 -13.46 -9.12
N ALA A 9 28.26 -12.88 -9.28
CA ALA A 9 28.06 -11.65 -10.03
C ALA A 9 28.19 -10.44 -9.07
N LEU A 10 29.22 -9.62 -9.28
CA LEU A 10 29.41 -8.33 -8.61
C LEU A 10 28.54 -7.30 -9.32
N ILE A 11 27.54 -6.74 -8.64
CA ILE A 11 26.81 -5.56 -9.12
C ILE A 11 27.28 -4.37 -8.28
N ALA A 12 28.03 -3.47 -8.91
CA ALA A 12 28.38 -2.18 -8.35
C ALA A 12 27.13 -1.29 -8.35
N VAL A 13 26.77 -0.73 -7.18
CA VAL A 13 25.71 0.27 -7.04
C VAL A 13 26.38 1.63 -6.91
N SER A 14 26.20 2.48 -7.91
CA SER A 14 26.54 3.90 -7.85
C SER A 14 25.47 4.63 -7.05
N TYR A 15 25.88 5.48 -6.10
CA TYR A 15 25.02 6.41 -5.40
C TYR A 15 25.11 7.78 -6.09
N GLU A 16 23.97 8.45 -6.32
CA GLU A 16 23.96 9.88 -6.63
C GLU A 16 23.07 10.60 -5.61
N GLN A 17 23.61 11.72 -5.11
CA GLN A 17 23.14 12.49 -3.96
C GLN A 17 22.03 13.47 -4.33
N ALA A 18 21.31 13.88 -3.28
CA ALA A 18 20.13 14.74 -3.25
C ALA A 18 20.31 16.16 -3.81
N HIS A 19 19.20 16.79 -4.19
CA HIS A 19 19.05 18.24 -4.16
C HIS A 19 17.65 18.62 -3.63
N THR A 20 17.65 19.31 -2.48
CA THR A 20 16.52 20.10 -1.99
C THR A 20 16.63 21.53 -2.52
N THR A 21 15.54 22.10 -3.03
CA THR A 21 15.39 23.56 -3.15
C THR A 21 13.98 23.96 -2.76
N ASP A 22 13.92 24.60 -1.59
CA ASP A 22 12.92 25.55 -1.12
C ASP A 22 12.97 26.85 -1.94
N SER A 23 11.84 27.57 -2.06
CA SER A 23 11.61 28.96 -2.49
C SER A 23 10.26 29.04 -3.21
N GLY A 24 9.30 29.91 -2.92
CA GLY A 24 9.17 31.04 -2.01
C GLY A 24 7.83 31.72 -2.36
N HIS A 25 7.06 32.12 -1.36
CA HIS A 25 5.81 32.87 -1.56
C HIS A 25 6.11 34.35 -1.83
N THR A 26 5.52 34.90 -2.89
CA THR A 26 5.41 36.35 -3.11
C THR A 26 3.94 36.72 -3.32
N HIS A 27 3.40 37.49 -2.38
CA HIS A 27 2.19 38.28 -2.57
C HIS A 27 2.63 39.67 -3.06
N ASP A 28 2.14 40.09 -4.22
CA ASP A 28 2.09 41.50 -4.59
C ASP A 28 0.74 41.81 -5.24
N ALA A 29 0.18 42.94 -4.81
CA ALA A 29 -1.15 43.42 -5.11
C ALA A 29 -1.19 44.21 -6.43
N GLN A 30 -2.32 44.19 -7.14
CA GLN A 30 -2.89 45.43 -7.67
C GLN A 30 -4.37 45.28 -8.04
N GLU A 31 -5.23 46.01 -7.33
CA GLU A 31 -6.58 46.37 -7.78
C GLU A 31 -6.49 47.19 -9.08
N VAL A 32 -7.21 46.78 -10.10
CA VAL A 32 -7.75 47.68 -11.13
C VAL A 32 -9.18 47.28 -11.40
N SER A 33 -10.11 48.05 -10.84
CA SER A 33 -11.54 47.97 -11.12
C SER A 33 -11.80 48.48 -12.53
N THR A 34 -12.15 47.59 -13.45
CA THR A 34 -12.76 47.95 -14.74
C THR A 34 -14.06 47.18 -14.87
N ALA A 35 -15.18 47.90 -14.87
CA ALA A 35 -16.51 47.33 -15.07
C ALA A 35 -16.60 46.73 -16.49
N HIS A 36 -16.71 45.41 -16.59
CA HIS A 36 -17.00 44.73 -17.84
C HIS A 36 -18.51 44.67 -18.06
N VAL A 37 -18.96 45.28 -19.15
CA VAL A 37 -20.31 45.18 -19.69
C VAL A 37 -20.60 43.72 -20.04
N HIS A 38 -21.54 43.08 -19.36
CA HIS A 38 -22.05 41.78 -19.75
C HIS A 38 -23.10 41.96 -20.85
N THR A 39 -22.71 41.68 -22.09
CA THR A 39 -23.67 41.40 -23.17
C THR A 39 -24.06 39.93 -23.06
N ASP A 40 -25.33 39.66 -22.81
CA ASP A 40 -25.89 38.31 -22.74
C ASP A 40 -25.85 37.63 -24.11
N PHE A 41 -24.79 36.86 -24.36
CA PHE A 41 -24.77 35.90 -25.45
C PHE A 41 -25.32 34.57 -24.92
N ILE A 42 -26.55 34.24 -25.29
CA ILE A 42 -27.13 32.91 -25.04
C ILE A 42 -26.37 31.91 -25.93
N THR A 43 -25.27 31.39 -25.39
CA THR A 43 -24.65 30.16 -25.90
C THR A 43 -25.46 29.00 -25.37
N THR A 44 -26.26 28.36 -26.23
CA THR A 44 -26.83 27.03 -25.98
C THR A 44 -25.67 26.06 -25.74
N THR A 45 -25.29 25.91 -24.47
CA THR A 45 -24.21 25.01 -24.06
C THR A 45 -24.82 23.63 -24.04
N ALA A 46 -24.52 22.83 -25.06
CA ALA A 46 -24.76 21.39 -24.99
C ALA A 46 -24.12 20.87 -23.68
N PRO A 47 -24.79 19.98 -22.91
CA PRO A 47 -24.21 19.47 -21.68
C PRO A 47 -22.89 18.77 -22.00
N GLN A 48 -21.75 19.40 -21.70
CA GLN A 48 -20.48 18.71 -21.67
C GLN A 48 -20.53 17.78 -20.47
N ALA A 49 -20.93 16.53 -20.71
CA ALA A 49 -20.71 15.45 -19.77
C ALA A 49 -19.20 15.28 -19.62
N THR A 50 -18.61 15.89 -18.58
CA THR A 50 -17.26 15.59 -18.16
C THR A 50 -17.28 14.17 -17.59
N THR A 51 -16.83 13.19 -18.37
CA THR A 51 -16.57 11.83 -17.90
C THR A 51 -15.31 11.86 -17.02
N HIS A 52 -15.40 12.46 -15.84
CA HIS A 52 -14.30 12.48 -14.88
C HIS A 52 -14.36 11.20 -14.04
N GLU A 53 -13.33 10.36 -14.15
CA GLU A 53 -13.16 9.19 -13.30
C GLU A 53 -12.90 9.62 -11.84
N SER A 54 -13.34 8.82 -10.88
CA SER A 54 -13.09 9.11 -9.46
C SER A 54 -11.73 8.60 -9.03
N ASN A 55 -11.03 9.34 -8.17
CA ASN A 55 -9.80 8.85 -7.57
C ASN A 55 -10.11 7.70 -6.59
N GLU A 56 -9.38 6.59 -6.72
CA GLU A 56 -9.43 5.48 -5.77
C GLU A 56 -8.21 5.52 -4.84
N ALA A 57 -8.44 5.35 -3.54
CA ALA A 57 -7.38 5.31 -2.54
C ALA A 57 -7.45 4.01 -1.73
N ALA A 58 -6.33 3.31 -1.67
CA ALA A 58 -6.19 2.05 -0.96
C ALA A 58 -4.90 2.05 -0.14
N SER A 59 -4.98 1.55 1.09
CA SER A 59 -3.82 1.34 1.95
C SER A 59 -3.83 -0.10 2.46
N ILE A 60 -2.68 -0.75 2.34
CA ILE A 60 -2.46 -2.11 2.81
C ILE A 60 -1.36 -2.05 3.85
N PHE A 61 -1.56 -2.76 4.96
CA PHE A 61 -0.60 -2.84 6.05
C PHE A 61 -0.23 -4.29 6.33
N PHE A 62 1.06 -4.59 6.34
CA PHE A 62 1.61 -5.90 6.65
C PHE A 62 2.32 -5.87 8.00
N TYR A 63 2.15 -6.93 8.79
CA TYR A 63 2.82 -7.11 10.07
C TYR A 63 3.19 -8.56 10.28
N TYR A 64 4.46 -8.82 10.61
CA TYR A 64 4.93 -10.16 10.96
C TYR A 64 5.03 -10.30 12.49
N ASP A 65 4.30 -11.26 13.05
CA ASP A 65 4.41 -11.68 14.44
C ASP A 65 5.46 -12.80 14.55
N TYR A 66 6.65 -12.45 15.06
CA TYR A 66 7.76 -13.40 15.18
C TYR A 66 7.52 -14.50 16.21
N LEU A 67 6.61 -14.32 17.17
CA LEU A 67 6.30 -15.33 18.19
C LEU A 67 5.39 -16.43 17.64
N THR A 68 4.40 -16.04 16.84
CA THR A 68 3.43 -17.00 16.27
C THR A 68 3.74 -17.39 14.83
N HIS A 69 4.77 -16.79 14.23
CA HIS A 69 5.18 -16.96 12.83
C HIS A 69 4.03 -16.72 11.84
N LYS A 70 3.16 -15.77 12.19
CA LYS A 70 2.02 -15.36 11.37
C LYS A 70 2.24 -13.98 10.80
N MET A 71 1.71 -13.76 9.61
CA MET A 71 1.64 -12.45 8.99
C MET A 71 0.21 -11.94 8.97
N ALA A 72 -0.01 -10.76 9.53
CA ALA A 72 -1.26 -10.03 9.39
C ALA A 72 -1.18 -9.10 8.18
N LEU A 73 -2.20 -9.16 7.33
CA LEU A 73 -2.43 -8.22 6.25
C LEU A 73 -3.75 -7.51 6.52
N ARG A 74 -3.70 -6.20 6.71
CA ARG A 74 -4.90 -5.38 6.88
C ARG A 74 -5.20 -4.61 5.61
N TYR A 75 -6.43 -4.77 5.15
CA TYR A 75 -6.99 -4.02 4.03
C TYR A 75 -8.36 -3.49 4.40
N GLY A 76 -8.50 -2.16 4.44
CA GLY A 76 -9.71 -1.50 4.94
C GLY A 76 -10.09 -1.93 6.36
N ARG A 77 -11.28 -2.52 6.52
CA ARG A 77 -11.81 -3.02 7.80
C ARG A 77 -11.65 -4.53 7.97
N THR A 78 -10.86 -5.17 7.11
CA THR A 78 -10.61 -6.61 7.14
C THR A 78 -9.14 -6.89 7.44
N CYS A 79 -8.90 -7.92 8.26
CA CYS A 79 -7.57 -8.41 8.59
C CYS A 79 -7.46 -9.88 8.18
N TYR A 80 -6.40 -10.24 7.48
CA TYR A 80 -6.12 -11.59 7.02
C TYR A 80 -4.87 -12.09 7.74
N ILE A 81 -4.95 -13.26 8.32
CA ILE A 81 -3.88 -13.88 9.11
C ILE A 81 -3.36 -15.09 8.36
N PHE A 82 -2.13 -14.99 7.89
CA PHE A 82 -1.42 -16.05 7.18
C PHE A 82 -0.46 -16.75 8.13
N THR A 83 -0.42 -18.07 8.09
CA THR A 83 0.65 -18.84 8.75
C THR A 83 1.79 -18.99 7.76
N LEU A 84 3.00 -18.54 8.10
CA LEU A 84 4.14 -18.59 7.19
C LEU A 84 4.83 -19.96 7.23
N THR A 85 5.27 -20.43 6.08
CA THR A 85 6.17 -21.61 5.99
C THR A 85 7.57 -21.26 6.52
N ASP A 86 8.37 -22.28 6.83
CA ASP A 86 9.76 -22.08 7.29
C ASP A 86 10.61 -21.25 6.32
N GLN A 87 10.42 -21.45 5.02
CA GLN A 87 11.08 -20.65 4.00
C GLN A 87 10.62 -19.18 4.08
N GLN A 88 9.32 -18.94 4.13
CA GLN A 88 8.77 -17.58 4.21
C GLN A 88 9.20 -16.85 5.49
N ARG A 89 9.30 -17.57 6.62
CA ARG A 89 9.82 -17.04 7.90
C ARG A 89 11.25 -16.52 7.80
N THR A 90 12.06 -17.02 6.88
CA THR A 90 13.40 -16.45 6.64
C THR A 90 13.35 -15.25 5.71
N GLN A 91 12.44 -15.24 4.73
CA GLN A 91 12.30 -14.19 3.73
C GLN A 91 11.86 -12.84 4.32
N VAL A 92 11.03 -12.85 5.38
CA VAL A 92 10.55 -11.62 6.05
C VAL A 92 11.67 -10.71 6.59
N HIS A 93 12.89 -11.25 6.77
CA HIS A 93 14.02 -10.51 7.32
C HIS A 93 14.89 -9.83 6.25
N THR A 94 14.43 -9.78 5.00
CA THR A 94 15.13 -9.11 3.89
C THR A 94 14.14 -8.27 3.10
N ASP A 95 14.58 -7.14 2.56
CA ASP A 95 13.73 -6.25 1.75
C ASP A 95 13.18 -6.96 0.50
N ALA A 96 14.00 -7.78 -0.16
CA ALA A 96 13.57 -8.54 -1.32
C ALA A 96 12.57 -9.65 -0.93
N GLY A 97 12.81 -10.33 0.18
CA GLY A 97 11.97 -11.41 0.65
C GLY A 97 10.61 -10.93 1.17
N ILE A 98 10.55 -9.82 1.89
CA ILE A 98 9.26 -9.27 2.34
C ILE A 98 8.40 -8.81 1.17
N LYS A 99 8.99 -8.12 0.17
CA LYS A 99 8.28 -7.73 -1.06
C LYS A 99 7.76 -8.94 -1.83
N ALA A 100 8.58 -9.98 -1.98
CA ALA A 100 8.16 -11.21 -2.64
C ALA A 100 7.02 -11.90 -1.88
N LEU A 101 7.06 -11.87 -0.55
CA LEU A 101 6.00 -12.43 0.29
C LEU A 101 4.70 -11.63 0.16
N GLU A 102 4.74 -10.30 0.23
CA GLU A 102 3.57 -9.43 0.02
C GLU A 102 2.87 -9.72 -1.31
N LEU A 103 3.65 -9.81 -2.40
CA LEU A 103 3.15 -10.15 -3.74
C LEU A 103 2.56 -11.57 -3.83
N THR A 104 3.06 -12.50 -3.00
CA THR A 104 2.56 -13.88 -2.95
C THR A 104 1.27 -13.98 -2.14
N LEU A 105 1.11 -13.20 -1.07
CA LEU A 105 -0.04 -13.27 -0.17
C LEU A 105 -1.26 -12.52 -0.68
N LEU A 106 -1.09 -11.42 -1.42
CA LEU A 106 -2.21 -10.64 -1.95
C LEU A 106 -3.19 -11.47 -2.79
N PRO A 107 -2.76 -12.28 -3.78
CA PRO A 107 -3.67 -13.10 -4.58
C PRO A 107 -4.44 -14.16 -3.76
N LEU A 108 -3.87 -14.58 -2.63
CA LEU A 108 -4.53 -15.54 -1.73
C LEU A 108 -5.73 -14.91 -1.04
N ILE A 109 -5.81 -13.57 -0.93
CA ILE A 109 -7.02 -12.92 -0.43
C ILE A 109 -8.19 -13.23 -1.36
N ASP A 110 -8.04 -13.38 -2.66
CA ASP A 110 -9.21 -13.63 -3.51
C ASP A 110 -9.47 -15.12 -3.74
N SER A 111 -8.39 -15.90 -3.86
CA SER A 111 -8.43 -17.32 -4.23
C SER A 111 -8.37 -18.29 -3.05
N GLY A 112 -7.88 -17.85 -1.90
CA GLY A 112 -7.58 -18.72 -0.77
C GLY A 112 -8.80 -19.09 0.06
N HIS A 113 -8.69 -20.21 0.78
CA HIS A 113 -9.67 -20.59 1.78
C HIS A 113 -9.58 -19.67 3.00
N LYS A 114 -10.71 -19.05 3.35
CA LYS A 114 -10.84 -18.11 4.45
C LYS A 114 -11.73 -18.69 5.53
N THR A 115 -11.27 -18.64 6.77
CA THR A 115 -12.11 -18.95 7.93
C THR A 115 -12.26 -17.71 8.79
N LEU A 116 -13.50 -17.29 9.06
CA LEU A 116 -13.77 -16.16 9.94
C LEU A 116 -13.43 -16.55 11.37
N VAL A 117 -12.64 -15.72 12.06
CA VAL A 117 -12.24 -15.94 13.44
C VAL A 117 -12.53 -14.73 14.32
N GLN A 118 -12.65 -14.95 15.62
CA GLN A 118 -12.81 -13.87 16.59
C GLN A 118 -11.47 -13.20 16.89
N LYS A 119 -11.48 -11.90 17.15
CA LYS A 119 -10.27 -11.15 17.52
C LYS A 119 -9.58 -11.71 18.76
N SER A 120 -10.35 -12.20 19.72
CA SER A 120 -9.87 -12.80 20.98
C SER A 120 -9.05 -14.08 20.78
N SER A 121 -9.16 -14.77 19.64
CA SER A 121 -8.38 -15.99 19.36
C SER A 121 -6.98 -15.71 18.82
N LEU A 122 -6.62 -14.44 18.60
CA LEU A 122 -5.30 -14.04 18.11
C LEU A 122 -4.36 -13.63 19.25
N SER A 123 -3.05 -13.66 19.00
CA SER A 123 -2.06 -13.05 19.89
C SER A 123 -2.32 -11.56 20.06
N ALA A 124 -1.93 -10.99 21.21
CA ALA A 124 -2.09 -9.57 21.49
C ALA A 124 -1.46 -8.67 20.40
N GLU A 125 -0.33 -9.13 19.85
CA GLU A 125 0.38 -8.45 18.77
C GLU A 125 -0.44 -8.42 17.47
N LEU A 126 -1.01 -9.57 17.06
CA LEU A 126 -1.87 -9.63 15.87
C LEU A 126 -3.18 -8.86 16.07
N GLN A 127 -3.75 -8.87 17.28
CA GLN A 127 -4.91 -8.05 17.61
C GLN A 127 -4.63 -6.54 17.45
N ARG A 128 -3.43 -6.10 17.83
CA ARG A 128 -2.99 -4.71 17.66
C ARG A 128 -2.71 -4.39 16.19
N ALA A 129 -2.06 -5.30 15.46
CA ALA A 129 -1.75 -5.16 14.04
C ALA A 129 -3.02 -5.01 13.18
N CYS A 130 -4.05 -5.82 13.43
CA CYS A 130 -5.35 -5.64 12.79
C CYS A 130 -5.95 -4.26 13.11
N GLY A 131 -5.70 -3.73 14.30
CA GLY A 131 -6.15 -2.40 14.70
C GLY A 131 -7.58 -2.39 15.24
N ARG A 132 -8.03 -1.20 15.63
CA ARG A 132 -9.29 -1.03 16.38
C ARG A 132 -10.53 -1.09 15.49
N ASN A 133 -10.43 -0.63 14.25
CA ASN A 133 -11.57 -0.47 13.33
C ASN A 133 -11.83 -1.72 12.47
N THR A 134 -11.12 -2.83 12.71
CA THR A 134 -11.33 -4.11 12.03
C THR A 134 -12.69 -4.68 12.41
N THR A 135 -13.49 -5.01 11.40
CA THR A 135 -14.77 -5.69 11.55
C THR A 135 -14.63 -7.19 11.33
N LEU A 136 -13.79 -7.60 10.38
CA LEU A 136 -13.65 -8.98 9.95
C LEU A 136 -12.20 -9.43 10.07
N ILE A 137 -12.01 -10.63 10.62
CA ILE A 137 -10.70 -11.26 10.74
C ILE A 137 -10.79 -12.66 10.16
N TYR A 138 -9.95 -12.93 9.17
CA TYR A 138 -9.88 -14.24 8.52
C TYR A 138 -8.53 -14.88 8.79
N THR A 139 -8.53 -16.17 9.10
CA THR A 139 -7.32 -16.99 8.96
C THR A 139 -7.30 -17.62 7.57
N MET A 140 -6.14 -17.59 6.95
CA MET A 140 -5.87 -18.14 5.63
C MET A 140 -5.20 -19.50 5.80
N SER A 141 -5.74 -20.51 5.10
CA SER A 141 -5.25 -21.90 5.10
C SER A 141 -4.87 -22.34 3.70
#